data_AF-A0A4Y2LUE8-F1
#
_entry.id   AF-A0A4Y2LUE8-F1
#
_cell.length_a   1.000
_cell.length_b   1.000
_cell.length_c   1.000
_cell.angle_alpha   90.00
_cell.angle_beta   90.00
_cell.angle_gamma   90.00
#
_symmetry.space_group_name_H-M   'P 1'
#
loop_
_entity.id
_entity.type
_entity.pdbx_description
1 polymer ?
#
loop_
_entity_poly.entity_id
_entity_poly.type
_entity_poly.pdbx_seq_one_letter_code
_entity_poly.pdbx_strand_id
1 'polypeptide(L)'
;MLSAANSTRSRKYGLLHIDIGLRRIFPFAFIIADVSHSILGMDFLTKYALILDFRKKLLTDNLTSLQAVDTPSRGKTFITQVHTNSPYFEISLKFPELFDKGLSLATAQKEIFHYIETRGQPVHSKVRRLSPEKLESVKD
;
A
#
# COMPACT_ATOMS: atom_id res chain seq x y z
N MET A 1 -10.38 -3.60 -23.11
CA MET A 1 -9.49 -4.75 -22.75
C MET A 1 -9.13 -4.63 -21.27
N LEU A 2 -9.01 -5.72 -20.50
CA LEU A 2 -8.41 -5.66 -19.14
C LEU A 2 -6.94 -6.05 -19.27
N SER A 3 -6.05 -5.20 -18.80
CA SER A 3 -4.62 -5.51 -18.68
C SER A 3 -4.31 -5.74 -17.21
N ALA A 4 -3.67 -6.85 -16.89
CA ALA A 4 -3.10 -7.05 -15.57
C ALA A 4 -1.92 -6.10 -15.37
N ALA A 5 -1.53 -5.89 -14.11
CA ALA A 5 -0.44 -4.98 -13.77
C ALA A 5 0.96 -5.50 -14.17
N ASN A 6 1.07 -6.77 -14.56
CA ASN A 6 2.24 -7.34 -15.25
C ASN A 6 2.13 -7.22 -16.79
N SER A 7 1.25 -6.35 -17.30
CA SER A 7 1.03 -6.10 -18.73
C SER A 7 0.53 -7.30 -19.54
N THR A 8 0.07 -8.38 -18.88
CA THR A 8 -0.56 -9.50 -19.59
C THR A 8 -2.05 -9.25 -19.80
N ARG A 9 -2.59 -9.81 -20.89
CA ARG A 9 -4.02 -9.72 -21.20
C ARG A 9 -4.78 -10.76 -20.40
N SER A 10 -5.72 -10.33 -19.57
CA SER A 10 -6.68 -11.24 -18.95
C SER A 10 -7.84 -11.50 -19.89
N ARG A 11 -8.16 -12.78 -20.12
CA ARG A 11 -9.38 -13.17 -20.85
C ARG A 11 -10.61 -12.79 -20.03
N LYS A 12 -11.66 -12.31 -20.69
CA LYS A 12 -12.97 -11.98 -20.09
C LYS A 12 -14.00 -13.01 -20.55
N TYR A 13 -14.85 -13.45 -19.63
CA TYR A 13 -15.83 -14.51 -19.90
C TYR A 13 -17.29 -14.05 -19.81
N GLY A 14 -17.59 -12.92 -19.15
CA GLY A 14 -18.96 -12.42 -19.04
C GLY A 14 -19.16 -11.38 -17.93
N LEU A 15 -20.43 -11.09 -17.66
CA LEU A 15 -20.90 -10.23 -16.56
C LEU A 15 -21.60 -11.07 -15.47
N LEU A 16 -21.42 -10.69 -14.20
CA LEU A 16 -22.02 -11.37 -13.05
C LEU A 16 -22.62 -10.37 -12.06
N HIS A 17 -23.71 -10.75 -11.39
CA HIS A 17 -24.19 -10.10 -10.18
C HIS A 17 -23.71 -10.88 -8.97
N ILE A 18 -23.11 -10.19 -7.99
CA ILE A 18 -22.49 -10.81 -6.82
C ILE A 18 -23.17 -10.28 -5.56
N ASP A 19 -23.53 -11.18 -4.65
CA ASP A 19 -23.82 -10.84 -3.26
C ASP A 19 -22.53 -10.91 -2.45
N ILE A 20 -22.20 -9.80 -1.80
CA ILE A 20 -20.98 -9.63 -0.98
C ILE A 20 -21.29 -9.66 0.53
N GLY A 21 -22.47 -10.16 0.93
CA GLY A 21 -22.84 -10.35 2.34
C GLY A 21 -23.41 -9.10 3.02
N LEU A 22 -23.66 -8.03 2.26
CA LEU A 22 -24.21 -6.77 2.76
C LEU A 22 -25.74 -6.68 2.61
N ARG A 23 -26.40 -7.81 2.26
CA ARG A 23 -27.87 -7.93 2.10
C ARG A 23 -28.46 -6.84 1.22
N ARG A 24 -27.71 -6.42 0.21
CA ARG A 24 -28.03 -5.34 -0.71
C ARG A 24 -27.65 -5.75 -2.12
N ILE A 25 -28.50 -5.40 -3.07
CA ILE A 25 -28.23 -5.61 -4.49
C ILE A 25 -27.33 -4.48 -4.98
N PHE A 26 -26.19 -4.85 -5.58
CA PHE A 26 -25.29 -3.92 -6.23
C PHE A 26 -25.41 -4.06 -7.75
N PRO A 27 -26.14 -3.16 -8.43
CA PRO A 27 -26.25 -3.17 -9.89
C PRO A 27 -24.94 -2.68 -10.53
N PHE A 28 -23.94 -3.55 -10.53
CA PHE A 28 -22.59 -3.31 -11.02
C PHE A 28 -22.17 -4.42 -11.98
N ALA A 29 -21.51 -4.04 -13.06
CA ALA A 29 -21.05 -4.97 -14.09
C ALA A 29 -19.73 -5.60 -13.65
N PHE A 30 -19.77 -6.69 -12.88
CA PHE A 30 -18.57 -7.44 -12.55
C PHE A 30 -18.07 -8.21 -13.76
N ILE A 31 -16.76 -8.18 -14.00
CA ILE A 31 -16.14 -8.86 -15.14
C ILE A 31 -15.57 -10.19 -14.65
N ILE A 32 -16.00 -11.29 -15.27
CA ILE A 32 -15.37 -12.60 -15.05
C ILE A 32 -14.06 -12.61 -15.83
N ALA A 33 -12.93 -12.73 -15.13
CA ALA A 33 -11.60 -12.75 -15.73
C ALA A 33 -10.75 -13.90 -15.19
N ASP A 34 -9.76 -14.32 -15.99
CA ASP A 34 -8.75 -15.31 -15.59
C ASP A 34 -7.75 -14.65 -14.60
N VAL A 35 -8.13 -14.63 -13.32
CA VAL A 35 -7.34 -14.03 -12.21
C VAL A 35 -7.28 -15.00 -11.04
N SER A 36 -6.15 -15.01 -10.32
CA SER A 36 -5.93 -15.92 -9.18
C SER A 36 -6.77 -15.58 -7.94
N HIS A 37 -7.15 -14.30 -7.80
CA HIS A 37 -7.96 -13.80 -6.68
C HIS A 37 -8.98 -12.81 -7.21
N SER A 38 -10.19 -12.82 -6.65
CA SER A 38 -11.22 -11.83 -6.95
C SER A 38 -10.78 -10.44 -6.49
N ILE A 39 -10.99 -9.42 -7.32
CA ILE A 39 -10.60 -8.04 -7.03
C ILE A 39 -11.86 -7.18 -6.96
N LEU A 40 -11.98 -6.43 -5.87
CA LEU A 40 -12.99 -5.37 -5.74
C LEU A 40 -12.33 -4.03 -5.98
N GLY A 41 -12.80 -3.33 -7.02
CA GLY A 41 -12.23 -2.05 -7.42
C GLY A 41 -12.65 -0.89 -6.52
N MET A 42 -11.83 0.16 -6.50
CA MET A 42 -12.15 1.40 -5.77
C MET A 42 -13.36 2.15 -6.38
N ASP A 43 -13.54 2.01 -7.70
CA ASP A 43 -14.72 2.49 -8.43
C ASP A 43 -16.03 1.90 -7.89
N PHE A 44 -16.04 0.60 -7.58
CA PHE A 44 -17.17 -0.05 -6.93
C PHE A 44 -17.39 0.47 -5.50
N LEU A 45 -16.32 0.49 -4.69
CA LEU A 45 -16.38 0.93 -3.30
C LEU A 45 -16.93 2.36 -3.18
N THR A 46 -16.39 3.28 -3.97
CA THR A 46 -16.81 4.68 -3.99
C THR A 46 -18.24 4.85 -4.48
N LYS A 47 -18.64 4.17 -5.57
CA LYS A 47 -20.00 4.26 -6.11
C LYS A 47 -21.08 3.89 -5.09
N TYR A 48 -20.82 2.91 -4.23
CA TYR A 48 -21.81 2.41 -3.26
C TYR A 48 -21.55 2.86 -1.82
N ALA A 49 -20.62 3.79 -1.61
CA ALA A 49 -20.22 4.30 -0.29
C ALA A 49 -19.82 3.17 0.67
N LEU A 50 -19.04 2.20 0.17
CA LEU A 50 -18.51 1.11 0.98
C LEU A 50 -17.16 1.52 1.59
N ILE A 51 -17.00 1.24 2.88
CA ILE A 51 -15.80 1.56 3.65
C ILE A 51 -15.07 0.27 3.97
N LEU A 52 -13.80 0.20 3.57
CA LEU A 52 -12.93 -0.94 3.85
C LEU A 52 -12.03 -0.61 5.06
N ASP A 53 -12.18 -1.35 6.15
CA ASP A 53 -11.29 -1.31 7.31
C ASP A 53 -10.32 -2.50 7.22
N PHE A 54 -9.08 -2.23 6.77
CA PHE A 54 -8.04 -3.25 6.65
C PHE A 54 -7.57 -3.83 7.99
N ARG A 55 -7.66 -3.06 9.09
CA ARG A 55 -7.23 -3.52 10.41
C ARG A 55 -8.22 -4.54 10.95
N LYS A 56 -9.52 -4.25 10.79
CA LYS A 56 -10.61 -5.13 11.21
C LYS A 56 -10.99 -6.17 10.16
N LYS A 57 -10.40 -6.10 8.96
CA LYS A 57 -10.74 -6.95 7.80
C LYS A 57 -12.24 -6.91 7.52
N LEU A 58 -12.78 -5.70 7.44
CA LEU A 58 -14.20 -5.45 7.44
C LEU A 58 -14.58 -4.57 6.26
N LEU A 59 -15.63 -4.94 5.55
CA LEU A 59 -16.29 -4.09 4.57
C LEU A 59 -17.61 -3.60 5.16
N THR A 60 -17.75 -2.29 5.33
CA THR A 60 -18.95 -1.65 5.91
C THR A 60 -19.71 -0.91 4.84
N ASP A 61 -21.03 -1.11 4.76
CA ASP A 61 -21.91 -0.28 3.97
C ASP A 61 -22.27 0.98 4.76
N ASN A 62 -21.85 2.15 4.28
CA ASN A 62 -22.12 3.42 4.96
C ASN A 62 -23.61 3.79 4.96
N LEU A 63 -24.43 3.21 4.07
CA LEU A 63 -25.86 3.51 3.99
C LEU A 63 -26.68 2.65 4.95
N THR A 64 -26.33 1.37 5.09
CA THR A 64 -27.10 0.41 5.90
C THR A 64 -26.44 0.09 7.23
N SER A 65 -25.19 0.52 7.45
CA SER A 65 -24.33 0.14 8.57
C SER A 65 -24.09 -1.37 8.70
N LEU A 66 -24.49 -2.16 7.70
CA LEU A 66 -24.20 -3.59 7.65
C LEU A 66 -22.72 -3.81 7.33
N GLN A 67 -22.20 -4.91 7.85
CA GLN A 67 -20.79 -5.25 7.74
C GLN A 67 -20.63 -6.67 7.22
N ALA A 68 -19.72 -6.83 6.28
CA ALA A 68 -19.23 -8.11 5.82
C ALA A 68 -17.81 -8.31 6.33
N VAL A 69 -17.58 -9.41 7.04
CA VAL A 69 -16.25 -9.77 7.54
C VAL A 69 -15.53 -10.51 6.44
N ASP A 70 -14.32 -10.07 6.11
CA ASP A 70 -13.45 -10.80 5.20
C ASP A 70 -12.97 -12.08 5.90
N THR A 71 -13.38 -13.23 5.38
CA THR A 71 -12.76 -14.50 5.76
C THR A 71 -11.34 -14.51 5.22
N PRO A 72 -10.31 -14.70 6.06
CA PRO A 72 -8.92 -14.63 5.60
C PRO A 72 -8.68 -15.70 4.55
N SER A 73 -8.72 -15.31 3.28
CA SER A 73 -8.18 -16.15 2.22
C SER A 73 -6.67 -16.25 2.47
N ARG A 74 -6.11 -17.45 2.33
CA ARG A 74 -4.67 -17.70 2.44
C ARG A 74 -3.91 -17.13 1.23
N GLY A 75 -4.39 -16.01 0.69
CA GLY A 75 -3.88 -15.35 -0.49
C GLY A 75 -2.69 -14.45 -0.13
N LYS A 76 -1.63 -14.57 -0.92
CA LYS A 76 -0.51 -13.62 -0.85
C LYS A 76 -1.05 -12.24 -1.27
N THR A 77 -0.91 -11.23 -0.43
CA THR A 77 -1.22 -9.86 -0.84
C THR A 77 -0.24 -9.47 -1.94
N PHE A 78 -0.67 -9.04 -3.12
CA PHE A 78 0.23 -8.57 -4.18
C PHE A 78 0.25 -7.04 -4.20
N ILE A 79 1.44 -6.45 -4.24
CA ILE A 79 1.61 -5.03 -4.59
C ILE A 79 2.14 -5.05 -6.01
N THR A 80 1.35 -4.56 -6.96
CA THR A 80 1.81 -4.43 -8.34
C THR A 80 1.64 -2.98 -8.76
N GLN A 81 2.73 -2.41 -9.27
CA GLN A 81 2.79 -1.00 -9.63
C GLN A 81 2.04 -0.79 -10.94
N VAL A 82 1.00 0.06 -10.90
CA VAL A 82 0.07 0.25 -12.03
C VAL A 82 0.51 1.42 -12.93
N HIS A 83 1.46 2.25 -12.49
CA HIS A 83 1.81 3.50 -13.16
C HIS A 83 3.10 3.39 -13.97
N THR A 84 2.99 2.90 -15.20
CA THR A 84 4.09 2.84 -16.19
C THR A 84 4.55 4.22 -16.69
N ASN A 85 3.70 5.24 -16.59
CA ASN A 85 3.99 6.63 -17.00
C ASN A 85 4.59 7.52 -15.90
N SER A 86 5.05 6.93 -14.78
CA SER A 86 5.75 7.70 -13.75
C SER A 86 7.23 7.88 -14.14
N PRO A 87 7.85 9.06 -13.91
CA PRO A 87 9.30 9.20 -14.09
C PRO A 87 10.11 8.24 -13.19
N TYR A 88 9.47 7.67 -12.17
CA TYR A 88 10.08 6.71 -11.25
C TYR A 88 9.89 5.25 -11.67
N PHE A 89 9.16 4.96 -12.76
CA PHE A 89 8.89 3.59 -13.21
C PHE A 89 10.18 2.82 -13.51
N GLU A 90 11.14 3.47 -14.17
CA GLU A 90 12.47 2.90 -14.46
C GLU A 90 13.25 2.53 -13.20
N ILE A 91 13.07 3.28 -12.11
CA ILE A 91 13.73 2.97 -10.83
C ILE A 91 13.15 1.68 -10.25
N SER A 92 11.84 1.50 -10.37
CA SER A 92 11.17 0.29 -9.87
C SER A 92 11.59 -0.97 -10.62
N LEU A 93 11.90 -0.86 -11.92
CA LEU A 93 12.48 -1.96 -12.71
C LEU A 93 13.91 -2.31 -12.30
N LYS A 94 14.68 -1.34 -11.81
CA LYS A 94 16.06 -1.55 -11.33
C LYS A 94 16.13 -2.27 -9.99
N PHE A 95 15.11 -2.13 -9.16
CA PHE A 95 15.06 -2.70 -7.81
C PHE A 95 13.79 -3.53 -7.59
N PRO A 96 13.56 -4.60 -8.39
CA PRO A 96 12.37 -5.44 -8.28
C PRO A 96 12.24 -6.10 -6.91
N GLU A 97 13.37 -6.39 -6.25
CA GLU A 97 13.43 -6.97 -4.92
C GLU A 97 12.73 -6.14 -3.85
N LEU A 98 12.69 -4.80 -3.97
CA LEU A 98 11.99 -3.93 -3.01
C LEU A 98 10.47 -4.13 -2.99
N PHE A 99 9.91 -4.68 -4.08
CA PHE A 99 8.48 -4.89 -4.24
C PHE A 99 8.09 -6.36 -4.05
N ASP A 100 9.08 -7.26 -4.00
CA ASP A 100 8.86 -8.69 -3.88
C ASP A 100 8.76 -9.09 -2.40
N LYS A 101 7.60 -9.64 -2.02
CA LYS A 101 7.30 -10.00 -0.62
C LYS A 101 8.10 -11.17 -0.08
N GLY A 102 8.98 -11.75 -0.90
CA GLY A 102 9.99 -12.72 -0.51
C GLY A 102 11.14 -12.10 0.29
N LEU A 103 11.31 -10.77 0.23
CA LEU A 103 12.03 -10.06 1.26
C LEU A 103 11.15 -10.03 2.51
N SER A 104 11.17 -11.15 3.25
CA SER A 104 11.56 -10.99 4.65
C SER A 104 12.67 -9.96 4.61
N LEU A 105 12.39 -8.74 5.08
CA LEU A 105 13.46 -7.91 5.61
C LEU A 105 14.03 -8.83 6.67
N ALA A 106 14.99 -9.68 6.29
CA ALA A 106 15.82 -10.40 7.22
C ALA A 106 16.42 -9.22 7.92
N THR A 107 15.80 -8.86 9.06
CA THR A 107 16.18 -7.73 9.90
C THR A 107 17.67 -7.84 9.90
N ALA A 108 18.35 -6.94 9.19
CA ALA A 108 19.74 -7.15 8.88
C ALA A 108 20.37 -7.38 10.25
N GLN A 109 20.79 -8.61 10.54
CA GLN A 109 21.16 -9.02 11.89
C GLN A 109 22.42 -8.30 12.37
N LYS A 110 22.91 -7.36 11.55
CA LYS A 110 23.88 -6.37 11.93
C LYS A 110 23.12 -5.16 12.46
N GLU A 111 23.07 -5.07 13.77
CA GLU A 111 23.00 -3.78 14.45
C GLU A 111 24.08 -2.88 13.85
N ILE A 112 23.66 -1.94 13.00
CA ILE A 112 24.56 -0.92 12.48
C ILE A 112 24.70 0.12 13.59
N PHE A 113 25.83 0.10 14.27
CA PHE A 113 26.19 1.11 15.25
C PHE A 113 26.95 2.24 14.55
N HIS A 114 26.42 3.46 14.61
CA HIS A 114 27.18 4.66 14.30
C HIS A 114 27.90 5.09 15.59
N TYR A 115 29.23 4.97 15.63
CA TYR A 115 30.03 5.56 16.72
C TYR A 115 30.82 6.76 16.19
N ILE A 116 30.89 7.82 16.99
CA ILE A 116 31.77 8.96 16.73
C ILE A 116 33.04 8.69 17.53
N GLU A 117 34.15 8.42 16.84
CA GLU A 117 35.45 8.27 17.50
C GLU A 117 35.94 9.64 17.99
N THR A 118 35.83 9.90 19.28
CA THR A 118 36.41 11.11 19.89
C THR A 118 37.74 10.76 20.56
N ARG A 119 38.82 11.45 20.18
CA ARG A 119 40.13 11.33 20.84
C ARG A 119 40.36 12.56 21.73
N GLY A 120 40.61 12.33 23.02
CA GLY A 120 40.91 13.39 23.99
C GLY A 120 39.82 13.58 25.06
N GLN A 121 40.08 14.46 26.03
CA GLN A 121 39.13 14.76 27.10
C GLN A 121 37.91 15.52 26.56
N PRO A 122 36.69 15.26 27.11
CA PRO A 122 35.50 16.01 26.77
C PRO A 122 35.73 17.51 26.94
N VAL A 123 35.67 18.25 25.84
CA VAL A 123 35.77 19.71 25.85
C VAL A 123 34.38 20.31 25.97
N HIS A 124 34.07 20.89 27.13
CA HIS A 124 32.87 21.68 27.30
C HIS A 124 33.07 23.07 26.72
N SER A 125 32.11 23.56 25.93
CA SER A 125 32.06 24.96 25.50
C SER A 125 30.82 25.63 26.08
N LYS A 126 30.93 26.90 26.50
CA LYS A 126 29.75 27.68 26.90
C LYS A 126 28.78 27.74 25.73
N VAL A 127 27.49 27.66 26.03
CA VAL A 127 26.40 27.87 25.07
C VAL A 127 26.68 29.16 24.29
N ARG A 128 26.87 29.05 22.97
CA ARG A 128 27.01 30.21 22.09
C ARG A 128 25.64 30.56 21.53
N ARG A 129 25.37 31.86 21.38
CA ARG A 129 24.19 32.32 20.64
C ARG A 129 24.29 31.79 19.20
N LEU A 130 23.18 31.27 18.68
CA LEU A 130 23.08 30.92 17.26
C LEU A 130 23.31 32.18 16.43
N SER A 131 23.94 32.02 15.27
CA SER A 131 23.93 33.09 14.26
C SER A 131 22.48 33.35 13.84
N PRO A 132 22.13 34.58 13.43
CA PRO A 132 20.75 34.94 13.07
C PRO A 132 20.13 33.97 12.06
N GLU A 133 20.90 33.56 11.04
CA GLU A 133 20.47 32.60 10.01
C GLU A 133 20.06 31.23 10.57
N LYS A 134 20.79 30.71 11.57
CA LYS A 134 20.47 29.41 12.20
C LYS A 134 19.34 29.52 13.22
N LEU A 135 19.04 30.73 13.68
CA LEU A 135 18.00 31.00 14.66
C LEU A 135 16.63 31.08 13.98
N GLU A 136 16.58 31.63 12.76
CA GLU A 136 15.39 31.61 11.91
C GLU A 136 15.00 30.18 11.52
N SER A 137 15.96 29.34 11.11
CA SER A 137 15.68 27.95 10.70
C SER A 137 15.22 27.00 11.82
N VAL A 138 15.27 27.43 13.08
CA VAL A 138 14.87 26.64 14.26
C VAL A 138 13.49 27.09 14.80
N LYS A 139 12.96 28.21 14.29
CA LYS A 139 11.68 28.76 14.72
C LYS A 139 10.46 28.28 13.90
N ASP A 140 10.70 27.44 12.88
CA ASP A 140 9.67 26.73 12.11
C ASP A 140 9.44 25.32 12.68
#